data_AF-A0A8T8CBP6-F1
#
_entry.id   AF-A0A8T8CBP6-F1
#
_cell.length_a   1.000
_cell.length_b   1.000
_cell.length_c   1.000
_cell.angle_alpha   90.00
_cell.angle_beta   90.00
_cell.angle_gamma   90.00
#
_symmetry.space_group_name_H-M   'P 1'
#
loop_
_entity.id
_entity.type
_entity.pdbx_description
1 polymer ?
#
loop_
_entity_poly.entity_id
_entity_poly.type
_entity_poly.pdbx_seq_one_letter_code
_entity_poly.pdbx_strand_id
1 'polypeptide(L)'
;MESSTSPHYDPYAFLPFVAYRSFDRSERESCYSLMHFVESEKFRGVDESYRQFLLKQDDRDDFLLETGAIDQGGVRQDWAQVRFSLIRAGMWMQLVQHQDHLRESLLQAGCETGVPLIDQVAADIYERLMKSHEPGNELRRVVLAGDVGVVDAEMFKTFDHLFQNRMPDEIYVSDEPGVAEMVHKYALARYIPLRVFTSADQDCADQMLAKGTHVFTISVEAESDSSLTNRLLQLAAEQGKVFHRFPWVS
;
A
#
# COMPACT_ATOMS: atom_id res chain seq x y z
N MET A 1 -33.64 -22.62 9.73
CA MET A 1 -32.54 -22.78 8.77
C MET A 1 -32.32 -21.41 8.18
N GLU A 2 -31.45 -20.61 8.80
CA GLU A 2 -31.01 -19.35 8.20
C GLU A 2 -30.13 -19.72 7.01
N SER A 3 -30.50 -19.30 5.80
CA SER A 3 -29.61 -19.35 4.67
C SER A 3 -28.50 -18.34 4.95
N SER A 4 -27.39 -18.80 5.52
CA SER A 4 -26.19 -17.98 5.63
C SER A 4 -25.67 -17.76 4.21
N THR A 5 -26.07 -16.67 3.57
CA THR A 5 -25.43 -16.23 2.33
C THR A 5 -23.96 -15.99 2.65
N SER A 6 -23.06 -16.60 1.89
CA SER A 6 -21.62 -16.35 2.01
C SER A 6 -21.39 -14.82 1.97
N PRO A 7 -20.51 -14.28 2.82
CA PRO A 7 -20.15 -12.87 2.78
C PRO A 7 -19.62 -12.52 1.38
N HIS A 8 -20.18 -11.48 0.76
CA HIS A 8 -19.85 -11.11 -0.62
C HIS A 8 -19.11 -9.78 -0.67
N TYR A 9 -18.00 -9.74 -1.40
CA TYR A 9 -17.26 -8.53 -1.71
C TYR A 9 -17.29 -8.31 -3.23
N ASP A 10 -17.90 -7.21 -3.68
CA ASP A 10 -17.89 -6.80 -5.09
C ASP A 10 -16.62 -5.98 -5.36
N PRO A 11 -15.63 -6.49 -6.13
CA PRO A 11 -14.39 -5.77 -6.40
C PRO A 11 -14.61 -4.57 -7.35
N TYR A 12 -15.77 -4.47 -7.97
CA TYR A 12 -16.20 -3.32 -8.78
C TYR A 12 -16.99 -2.28 -7.98
N ALA A 13 -17.30 -2.53 -6.70
CA ALA A 13 -17.99 -1.56 -5.86
C ALA A 13 -17.19 -0.26 -5.78
N PHE A 14 -17.90 0.86 -5.91
CA PHE A 14 -17.32 2.20 -5.84
C PHE A 14 -16.92 2.52 -4.40
N LEU A 15 -15.72 2.10 -4.03
CA LEU A 15 -15.08 2.32 -2.73
C LEU A 15 -13.72 2.96 -2.98
N PRO A 16 -13.68 4.28 -3.24
CA PRO A 16 -12.48 4.94 -3.70
C PRO A 16 -11.38 4.94 -2.65
N PHE A 17 -10.16 4.63 -3.04
CA PHE A 17 -9.03 4.59 -2.12
C PHE A 17 -7.79 5.18 -2.79
N VAL A 18 -6.87 5.69 -1.97
CA VAL A 18 -5.55 6.15 -2.43
C VAL A 18 -4.65 4.93 -2.59
N ALA A 19 -4.07 4.76 -3.77
CA ALA A 19 -3.16 3.66 -4.10
C ALA A 19 -1.71 4.18 -4.18
N TYR A 20 -0.88 3.58 -5.03
CA TYR A 20 0.46 4.09 -5.31
C TYR A 20 0.38 5.39 -6.10
N ARG A 21 1.28 6.33 -5.81
CA ARG A 21 1.40 7.56 -6.63
C ARG A 21 2.07 7.24 -7.96
N SER A 22 1.72 8.00 -9.00
CA SER A 22 2.52 8.04 -10.22
C SER A 22 3.74 8.93 -10.02
N PHE A 23 4.91 8.52 -10.50
CA PHE A 23 6.15 9.31 -10.32
C PHE A 23 6.30 10.44 -11.35
N ASP A 24 5.47 10.45 -12.39
CA ASP A 24 5.38 11.51 -13.40
C ASP A 24 4.41 12.63 -13.00
N ARG A 25 3.68 12.47 -11.87
CA ARG A 25 2.64 13.39 -11.41
C ARG A 25 2.82 13.71 -9.92
N SER A 26 2.47 14.94 -9.55
CA SER A 26 2.51 15.40 -8.16
C SER A 26 1.30 14.95 -7.34
N GLU A 27 0.23 14.52 -7.98
CA GLU A 27 -1.03 14.17 -7.32
C GLU A 27 -1.06 12.73 -6.84
N ARG A 28 -1.69 12.49 -5.68
CA ARG A 28 -1.99 11.14 -5.19
C ARG A 28 -2.95 10.47 -6.16
N GLU A 29 -2.66 9.25 -6.59
CA GLU A 29 -3.59 8.51 -7.44
C GLU A 29 -4.66 7.86 -6.58
N SER A 30 -5.92 8.22 -6.84
CA SER A 30 -7.08 7.53 -6.28
C SER A 30 -7.68 6.59 -7.32
N CYS A 31 -8.08 5.41 -6.90
CA CYS A 31 -8.78 4.43 -7.71
C CYS A 31 -10.22 4.34 -7.22
N TYR A 32 -11.21 4.30 -8.12
CA TYR A 32 -12.63 4.22 -7.75
C TYR A 32 -13.06 2.88 -7.15
N SER A 33 -12.40 1.79 -7.53
CA SER A 33 -12.60 0.44 -6.96
C SER A 33 -11.32 -0.38 -7.02
N LEU A 34 -11.33 -1.58 -6.43
CA LEU A 34 -10.21 -2.52 -6.55
C LEU A 34 -9.95 -2.85 -8.02
N MET A 35 -10.98 -3.05 -8.83
CA MET A 35 -10.80 -3.37 -10.24
C MET A 35 -10.20 -2.21 -11.04
N HIS A 36 -10.52 -0.95 -10.72
CA HIS A 36 -9.83 0.19 -11.34
C HIS A 36 -8.32 0.15 -11.07
N PHE A 37 -7.93 -0.20 -9.85
CA PHE A 37 -6.52 -0.40 -9.52
C PHE A 37 -5.91 -1.58 -10.30
N VAL A 38 -6.52 -2.76 -10.24
CA VAL A 38 -5.98 -3.98 -10.86
C VAL A 38 -5.86 -3.87 -12.38
N GLU A 39 -6.90 -3.35 -13.05
CA GLU A 39 -6.95 -3.24 -14.51
C GLU A 39 -6.01 -2.15 -15.03
N SER A 40 -5.93 -1.01 -14.34
CA SER A 40 -5.00 0.05 -14.74
C SER A 40 -3.54 -0.40 -14.59
N GLU A 41 -3.19 -1.12 -13.52
CA GLU A 41 -1.82 -1.57 -13.27
C GLU A 41 -1.25 -2.55 -14.32
N LYS A 42 -2.10 -3.16 -15.17
CA LYS A 42 -1.65 -3.94 -16.32
C LYS A 42 -0.81 -3.13 -17.30
N PHE A 43 -1.06 -1.82 -17.37
CA PHE A 43 -0.46 -0.90 -18.34
C PHE A 43 0.63 -0.02 -17.74
N ARG A 44 0.89 -0.14 -16.43
CA ARG A 44 1.93 0.66 -15.78
C ARG A 44 3.30 0.41 -16.42
N GLY A 45 3.97 1.49 -16.81
CA GLY A 45 5.26 1.48 -17.49
C GLY A 45 5.21 1.04 -18.96
N VAL A 46 4.03 0.72 -19.50
CA VAL A 46 3.84 0.30 -20.90
C VAL A 46 2.97 1.28 -21.66
N ASP A 47 1.80 1.61 -21.12
CA ASP A 47 0.88 2.62 -21.65
C ASP A 47 0.26 3.44 -20.51
N GLU A 48 0.98 4.47 -20.07
CA GLU A 48 0.50 5.37 -19.02
C GLU A 48 -0.73 6.18 -19.45
N SER A 49 -0.94 6.41 -20.75
CA SER A 49 -2.12 7.16 -21.20
C SER A 49 -3.39 6.34 -21.03
N TYR A 50 -3.35 5.07 -21.45
CA TYR A 50 -4.45 4.15 -21.26
C TYR A 50 -4.66 3.80 -19.78
N ARG A 51 -3.58 3.64 -19.00
CA ARG A 51 -3.68 3.50 -17.55
C ARG A 51 -4.47 4.64 -16.90
N GLN A 52 -4.15 5.88 -17.25
CA GLN A 52 -4.82 7.07 -16.73
C GLN A 52 -6.27 7.17 -17.20
N PHE A 53 -6.56 6.73 -18.43
CA PHE A 53 -7.93 6.62 -18.93
C PHE A 53 -8.75 5.67 -18.06
N LEU A 54 -8.25 4.46 -17.80
CA LEU A 54 -8.93 3.48 -16.95
C LEU A 54 -9.15 3.98 -15.52
N LEU A 55 -8.18 4.68 -14.93
CA LEU A 55 -8.33 5.25 -13.59
C LEU A 55 -9.43 6.33 -13.49
N LYS A 56 -9.72 7.01 -14.59
CA LYS A 56 -10.67 8.13 -14.65
C LYS A 56 -12.05 7.75 -15.16
N GLN A 57 -12.22 6.52 -15.62
CA GLN A 57 -13.53 6.01 -16.00
C GLN A 57 -14.37 5.83 -14.73
N ASP A 58 -15.41 6.64 -14.55
CA ASP A 58 -16.26 6.62 -13.35
C ASP A 58 -17.59 5.86 -13.58
N ASP A 59 -17.97 5.65 -14.84
CA ASP A 59 -19.09 4.81 -15.21
C ASP A 59 -18.72 3.32 -15.14
N ARG A 60 -19.45 2.58 -14.31
CA ARG A 60 -19.21 1.16 -14.04
C ARG A 60 -19.42 0.29 -15.28
N ASP A 61 -20.45 0.57 -16.07
CA ASP A 61 -20.81 -0.26 -17.22
C ASP A 61 -19.81 -0.06 -18.34
N ASP A 62 -19.40 1.20 -18.59
CA ASP A 62 -18.33 1.50 -19.54
C ASP A 62 -17.00 0.89 -19.09
N PHE A 63 -16.67 0.96 -17.80
CA PHE A 63 -15.47 0.31 -17.27
C PHE A 63 -15.50 -1.22 -17.46
N LEU A 64 -16.64 -1.85 -17.21
CA LEU A 64 -16.83 -3.29 -17.41
C LEU A 64 -16.74 -3.68 -18.89
N LEU A 65 -17.27 -2.85 -19.80
CA LEU A 65 -17.17 -3.09 -21.24
C LEU A 65 -15.73 -2.97 -21.72
N GLU A 66 -15.02 -1.93 -21.27
CA GLU A 66 -13.61 -1.68 -21.60
C GLU A 66 -12.67 -2.79 -21.09
N THR A 67 -12.94 -3.30 -19.89
CA THR A 67 -12.09 -4.31 -19.24
C THR A 67 -12.52 -5.75 -19.53
N GLY A 68 -13.78 -5.95 -19.95
CA GLY A 68 -14.40 -7.25 -20.16
C GLY A 68 -14.24 -7.85 -21.56
N ALA A 69 -13.88 -7.05 -22.58
CA ALA A 69 -13.76 -7.54 -23.95
C ALA A 69 -12.59 -6.89 -24.73
N ILE A 70 -11.87 -7.75 -25.46
CA ILE A 70 -10.78 -7.47 -26.41
C ILE A 70 -9.37 -7.47 -25.79
N ASP A 71 -8.47 -8.12 -26.53
CA ASP A 71 -7.01 -8.12 -26.36
C ASP A 71 -6.54 -6.69 -26.03
N GLN A 72 -6.26 -6.42 -24.76
CA GLN A 72 -5.95 -5.08 -24.25
C GLN A 72 -4.57 -4.55 -24.74
N GLY A 73 -4.00 -5.14 -25.79
CA GLY A 73 -2.73 -4.75 -26.36
C GLY A 73 -1.54 -5.04 -25.44
N GLY A 74 -0.60 -4.08 -25.40
CA GLY A 74 0.65 -4.19 -24.64
C GLY A 74 0.43 -4.13 -23.13
N VAL A 75 0.07 -5.27 -22.52
CA VAL A 75 0.18 -5.44 -21.06
C VAL A 75 1.64 -5.64 -20.66
N ARG A 76 1.95 -5.30 -19.42
CA ARG A 76 3.27 -5.59 -18.83
C ARG A 76 3.62 -7.07 -18.91
N GLN A 77 4.88 -7.37 -19.24
CA GLN A 77 5.36 -8.72 -19.52
C GLN A 77 5.36 -9.63 -18.29
N ASP A 78 5.47 -9.05 -17.10
CA ASP A 78 5.50 -9.74 -15.81
C ASP A 78 4.11 -9.85 -15.13
N TRP A 79 3.02 -9.55 -15.86
CA TRP A 79 1.67 -9.49 -15.29
C TRP A 79 1.28 -10.77 -14.53
N ALA A 80 1.55 -11.93 -15.12
CA ALA A 80 1.20 -13.22 -14.54
C ALA A 80 1.91 -13.47 -13.19
N GLN A 81 3.13 -12.96 -13.03
CA GLN A 81 3.96 -13.09 -11.84
C GLN A 81 3.53 -12.10 -10.74
N VAL A 82 3.15 -10.88 -11.11
CA VAL A 82 2.91 -9.80 -10.13
C VAL A 82 1.46 -9.70 -9.65
N ARG A 83 0.49 -10.19 -10.44
CA ARG A 83 -0.95 -9.97 -10.21
C ARG A 83 -1.43 -10.35 -8.80
N PHE A 84 -0.94 -11.44 -8.19
CA PHE A 84 -1.36 -11.84 -6.85
C PHE A 84 -0.94 -10.81 -5.80
N SER A 85 0.35 -10.46 -5.77
CA SER A 85 0.89 -9.46 -4.84
C SER A 85 0.27 -8.08 -5.07
N LEU A 86 0.01 -7.73 -6.33
CA LEU A 86 -0.66 -6.49 -6.69
C LEU A 86 -2.10 -6.44 -6.16
N ILE A 87 -2.92 -7.45 -6.44
CA ILE A 87 -4.29 -7.54 -5.93
C ILE A 87 -4.28 -7.49 -4.40
N ARG A 88 -3.37 -8.24 -3.75
CA ARG A 88 -3.20 -8.22 -2.30
C ARG A 88 -2.91 -6.82 -1.78
N ALA A 89 -2.03 -6.08 -2.43
CA ALA A 89 -1.72 -4.72 -2.04
C ALA A 89 -2.92 -3.78 -2.18
N GLY A 90 -3.60 -3.83 -3.34
CA GLY A 90 -4.80 -3.03 -3.59
C GLY A 90 -5.92 -3.31 -2.59
N MET A 91 -6.21 -4.59 -2.34
CA MET A 91 -7.21 -5.02 -1.37
C MET A 91 -6.86 -4.58 0.04
N TRP A 92 -5.60 -4.69 0.45
CA TRP A 92 -5.16 -4.21 1.76
C TRP A 92 -5.31 -2.68 1.88
N MET A 93 -4.85 -1.93 0.88
CA MET A 93 -4.96 -0.46 0.86
C MET A 93 -6.41 0.00 0.90
N GLN A 94 -7.32 -0.67 0.19
CA GLN A 94 -8.75 -0.37 0.24
C GLN A 94 -9.36 -0.77 1.58
N LEU A 95 -9.03 -1.96 2.11
CA LEU A 95 -9.49 -2.46 3.40
C LEU A 95 -9.20 -1.48 4.53
N VAL A 96 -7.97 -0.97 4.58
CA VAL A 96 -7.58 -0.09 5.67
C VAL A 96 -8.18 1.32 5.59
N GLN A 97 -8.62 1.74 4.40
CA GLN A 97 -9.30 3.02 4.17
C GLN A 97 -10.83 2.90 4.35
N HIS A 98 -11.39 1.68 4.21
CA HIS A 98 -12.82 1.39 4.29
C HIS A 98 -13.15 0.29 5.30
N GLN A 99 -12.44 0.26 6.43
CA GLN A 99 -12.49 -0.86 7.37
C GLN A 99 -13.92 -1.14 7.87
N ASP A 100 -14.72 -0.11 8.14
CA ASP A 100 -16.10 -0.27 8.62
C ASP A 100 -17.02 -0.87 7.55
N HIS A 101 -16.90 -0.44 6.29
CA HIS A 101 -17.68 -0.96 5.17
C HIS A 101 -17.31 -2.40 4.81
N LEU A 102 -16.02 -2.74 4.92
CA LEU A 102 -15.49 -4.04 4.50
C LEU A 102 -15.46 -5.10 5.63
N ARG A 103 -15.88 -4.71 6.84
CA ARG A 103 -15.94 -5.62 8.00
C ARG A 103 -16.91 -6.78 7.80
N GLU A 104 -18.04 -6.53 7.16
CA GLU A 104 -19.10 -7.53 6.97
C GLU A 104 -18.89 -8.41 5.73
N SER A 105 -17.86 -8.11 4.92
CA SER A 105 -17.50 -8.86 3.71
C SER A 105 -16.08 -9.43 3.81
N LEU A 106 -15.07 -8.61 3.52
CA LEU A 106 -13.67 -9.03 3.40
C LEU A 106 -13.07 -9.54 4.72
N LEU A 107 -13.59 -9.10 5.87
CA LEU A 107 -13.15 -9.57 7.19
C LEU A 107 -13.93 -10.80 7.70
N GLN A 108 -14.58 -11.55 6.82
CA GLN A 108 -15.30 -12.78 7.15
C GLN A 108 -14.68 -14.00 6.47
N ALA A 109 -14.77 -15.16 7.12
CA ALA A 109 -14.35 -16.43 6.54
C ALA A 109 -15.23 -16.79 5.33
N GLY A 110 -14.61 -17.30 4.26
CA GLY A 110 -15.34 -17.72 3.06
C GLY A 110 -15.92 -16.58 2.24
N CYS A 111 -15.29 -15.39 2.30
CA CYS A 111 -15.64 -14.28 1.42
C CYS A 111 -15.55 -14.69 -0.06
N GLU A 112 -16.61 -14.45 -0.81
CA GLU A 112 -16.69 -14.73 -2.24
C GLU A 112 -16.82 -13.44 -3.04
N THR A 113 -16.13 -13.37 -4.18
CA THR A 113 -16.09 -12.21 -5.08
C THR A 113 -16.51 -12.56 -6.51
N GLY A 114 -16.56 -13.86 -6.84
CA GLY A 114 -16.79 -14.35 -8.19
C GLY A 114 -15.56 -14.33 -9.09
N VAL A 115 -14.41 -13.86 -8.59
CA VAL A 115 -13.13 -13.86 -9.28
C VAL A 115 -12.13 -14.73 -8.50
N PRO A 116 -11.78 -15.94 -8.98
CA PRO A 116 -11.04 -16.92 -8.19
C PRO A 116 -9.72 -16.43 -7.59
N LEU A 117 -9.00 -15.55 -8.30
CA LEU A 117 -7.74 -15.00 -7.81
C LEU A 117 -7.96 -13.98 -6.68
N ILE A 118 -9.03 -13.19 -6.74
CA ILE A 118 -9.39 -12.24 -5.69
C ILE A 118 -9.90 -13.00 -4.46
N ASP A 119 -10.66 -14.09 -4.65
CA ASP A 119 -11.08 -14.97 -3.56
C ASP A 119 -9.88 -15.55 -2.79
N GLN A 120 -8.85 -16.00 -3.51
CA GLN A 120 -7.60 -16.49 -2.91
C GLN A 120 -6.88 -15.40 -2.10
N VAL A 121 -6.83 -14.18 -2.62
CA VAL A 121 -6.21 -13.04 -1.92
C VAL A 121 -7.04 -12.64 -0.69
N ALA A 122 -8.37 -12.64 -0.79
CA ALA A 122 -9.26 -12.38 0.34
C ALA A 122 -9.00 -13.35 1.48
N ALA A 123 -8.89 -14.65 1.15
CA ALA A 123 -8.56 -15.69 2.12
C ALA A 123 -7.16 -15.48 2.76
N ASP A 124 -6.14 -15.13 1.97
CA ASP A 124 -4.79 -14.82 2.48
C ASP A 124 -4.81 -13.64 3.47
N ILE A 125 -5.49 -12.54 3.12
CA ILE A 125 -5.63 -11.37 3.99
C ILE A 125 -6.38 -11.74 5.27
N TYR A 126 -7.49 -12.45 5.17
CA TYR A 126 -8.26 -12.90 6.32
C TYR A 126 -7.43 -13.78 7.26
N GLU A 127 -6.75 -14.80 6.73
CA GLU A 127 -5.89 -15.68 7.51
C GLU A 127 -4.76 -14.89 8.20
N ARG A 128 -4.13 -13.96 7.47
CA ARG A 128 -3.08 -13.10 8.03
C ARG A 128 -3.57 -12.26 9.19
N LEU A 129 -4.77 -11.69 9.09
CA LEU A 129 -5.39 -10.88 10.13
C LEU A 129 -5.79 -11.73 11.34
N MET A 130 -6.35 -12.92 11.13
CA MET A 130 -6.71 -13.84 12.22
C MET A 130 -5.48 -14.29 13.03
N LYS A 131 -4.38 -14.63 12.35
CA LYS A 131 -3.12 -14.98 13.00
C LYS A 131 -2.46 -13.80 13.72
N SER A 132 -2.85 -12.55 13.43
CA SER A 132 -2.18 -11.39 14.00
C SER A 132 -2.32 -11.23 15.51
N HIS A 133 -3.28 -11.94 16.11
CA HIS A 133 -3.48 -11.99 17.56
C HIS A 133 -2.61 -13.05 18.26
N GLU A 134 -1.94 -13.92 17.50
CA GLU A 134 -1.05 -14.94 18.03
C GLU A 134 0.34 -14.35 18.34
N PRO A 135 0.99 -14.74 19.45
CA PRO A 135 2.33 -14.26 19.78
C PRO A 135 3.35 -14.51 18.66
N GLY A 136 4.07 -13.46 18.24
CA GLY A 136 5.06 -13.51 17.16
C GLY A 136 4.49 -13.32 15.75
N ASN A 137 3.17 -13.31 15.60
CA ASN A 137 2.47 -13.11 14.34
C ASN A 137 1.86 -11.70 14.21
N GLU A 138 2.22 -10.76 15.07
CA GLU A 138 1.69 -9.40 15.07
C GLU A 138 1.84 -8.73 13.70
N LEU A 139 0.93 -7.80 13.36
CA LEU A 139 1.01 -7.04 12.11
C LEU A 139 2.26 -6.14 12.09
N ARG A 140 3.07 -6.29 11.05
CA ARG A 140 4.29 -5.49 10.85
C ARG A 140 3.95 -4.23 10.04
N ARG A 141 3.50 -3.19 10.74
CA ARG A 141 3.24 -1.85 10.18
C ARG A 141 4.47 -1.00 10.39
N VAL A 142 5.17 -0.71 9.31
CA VAL A 142 6.50 -0.09 9.37
C VAL A 142 6.41 1.38 9.00
N VAL A 143 6.81 2.26 9.91
CA VAL A 143 7.03 3.67 9.63
C VAL A 143 8.42 3.83 9.02
N LEU A 144 8.50 4.38 7.81
CA LEU A 144 9.74 4.76 7.16
C LEU A 144 9.73 6.28 6.94
N ALA A 145 10.73 6.96 7.45
CA ALA A 145 10.93 8.40 7.31
C ALA A 145 12.42 8.70 7.11
N GLY A 146 12.76 9.94 6.78
CA GLY A 146 14.15 10.32 6.59
C GLY A 146 14.32 11.70 5.99
N ASP A 147 15.52 11.95 5.48
CA ASP A 147 15.90 13.25 4.95
C ASP A 147 15.20 13.57 3.62
N VAL A 148 14.84 14.83 3.44
CA VAL A 148 14.14 15.33 2.24
C VAL A 148 15.07 15.50 1.04
N GLY A 149 16.37 15.62 1.27
CA GLY A 149 17.40 15.74 0.23
C GLY A 149 17.94 14.42 -0.32
N VAL A 150 17.61 13.27 0.29
CA VAL A 150 18.24 11.98 -0.06
C VAL A 150 17.36 11.21 -1.05
N VAL A 151 17.79 11.16 -2.31
CA VAL A 151 17.15 10.37 -3.38
C VAL A 151 18.22 9.52 -4.07
N ASP A 152 18.28 8.23 -3.73
CA ASP A 152 19.28 7.31 -4.27
C ASP A 152 18.68 5.90 -4.48
N ALA A 153 18.83 5.36 -5.68
CA ALA A 153 18.37 4.01 -6.03
C ALA A 153 19.06 2.91 -5.20
N GLU A 154 20.28 3.13 -4.72
CA GLU A 154 21.00 2.21 -3.85
C GLU A 154 20.26 1.97 -2.51
N MET A 155 19.35 2.87 -2.12
CA MET A 155 18.52 2.74 -0.93
C MET A 155 17.64 1.49 -0.96
N PHE A 156 17.34 0.95 -2.15
CA PHE A 156 16.62 -0.31 -2.28
C PHE A 156 17.37 -1.46 -1.60
N LYS A 157 18.71 -1.46 -1.61
CA LYS A 157 19.53 -2.46 -0.90
C LYS A 157 19.37 -2.34 0.60
N THR A 158 19.27 -1.11 1.11
CA THR A 158 18.96 -0.87 2.53
C THR A 158 17.59 -1.42 2.88
N PHE A 159 16.55 -1.11 2.10
CA PHE A 159 15.20 -1.65 2.34
C PHE A 159 15.16 -3.18 2.26
N ASP A 160 15.86 -3.78 1.29
CA ASP A 160 16.00 -5.23 1.18
C ASP A 160 16.67 -5.83 2.42
N HIS A 161 17.70 -5.18 2.96
CA HIS A 161 18.32 -5.61 4.19
C HIS A 161 17.37 -5.50 5.40
N LEU A 162 16.59 -4.41 5.51
CA LEU A 162 15.60 -4.22 6.59
C LEU A 162 14.50 -5.29 6.58
N PHE A 163 14.14 -5.75 5.39
CA PHE A 163 13.01 -6.66 5.17
C PHE A 163 13.42 -8.09 4.84
N GLN A 164 14.73 -8.40 4.82
CA GLN A 164 15.28 -9.71 4.44
C GLN A 164 14.64 -10.90 5.17
N ASN A 165 14.28 -10.71 6.45
CA ASN A 165 13.72 -11.78 7.28
C ASN A 165 12.19 -11.84 7.22
N ARG A 166 11.53 -10.71 6.96
CA ARG A 166 10.06 -10.59 6.98
C ARG A 166 9.64 -9.31 6.28
N MET A 167 8.78 -9.42 5.27
CA MET A 167 8.21 -8.23 4.62
C MET A 167 7.25 -7.49 5.57
N PRO A 168 7.14 -6.16 5.46
CA PRO A 168 6.08 -5.42 6.13
C PRO A 168 4.71 -5.83 5.60
N ASP A 169 3.70 -5.85 6.49
CA ASP A 169 2.30 -5.99 6.07
C ASP A 169 1.79 -4.67 5.49
N GLU A 170 2.33 -3.54 5.95
CA GLU A 170 1.99 -2.20 5.49
C GLU A 170 3.15 -1.24 5.79
N ILE A 171 3.45 -0.32 4.89
CA ILE A 171 4.40 0.78 5.11
C ILE A 171 3.65 2.09 5.31
N TYR A 172 4.05 2.84 6.34
CA TYR A 172 3.63 4.21 6.62
C TYR A 172 4.74 5.17 6.22
N VAL A 173 4.40 6.13 5.39
CA VAL A 173 5.33 7.12 4.87
C VAL A 173 4.64 8.48 4.80
N SER A 174 5.40 9.57 4.89
CA SER A 174 4.88 10.92 4.62
C SER A 174 4.83 11.21 3.13
N ASP A 175 4.22 12.33 2.75
CA ASP A 175 4.28 12.88 1.40
C ASP A 175 5.48 13.81 1.15
N GLU A 176 6.46 13.82 2.04
CA GLU A 176 7.70 14.56 1.86
C GLU A 176 8.53 14.02 0.67
N PRO A 177 9.39 14.84 0.04
CA PRO A 177 10.37 14.36 -0.92
C PRO A 177 11.51 13.59 -0.24
N GLY A 178 12.49 13.11 -1.01
CA GLY A 178 13.68 12.44 -0.46
C GLY A 178 13.45 10.96 -0.14
N VAL A 179 13.73 10.57 1.11
CA VAL A 179 13.60 9.17 1.55
C VAL A 179 12.18 8.65 1.33
N ALA A 180 11.16 9.45 1.63
CA ALA A 180 9.76 9.09 1.43
C ALA A 180 9.47 8.75 -0.05
N GLU A 181 10.02 9.51 -1.00
CA GLU A 181 9.93 9.19 -2.42
C GLU A 181 10.55 7.82 -2.77
N MET A 182 11.71 7.49 -2.21
CA MET A 182 12.35 6.19 -2.42
C MET A 182 11.55 5.04 -1.82
N VAL A 183 10.91 5.26 -0.66
CA VAL A 183 10.00 4.30 -0.04
C VAL A 183 8.79 4.04 -0.92
N HIS A 184 8.19 5.07 -1.51
CA HIS A 184 7.11 4.93 -2.48
C HIS A 184 7.52 4.07 -3.68
N LYS A 185 8.71 4.35 -4.27
CA LYS A 185 9.27 3.57 -5.39
C LYS A 185 9.46 2.11 -5.02
N TYR A 186 10.00 1.86 -3.82
CA TYR A 186 10.24 0.51 -3.32
C TYR A 186 8.94 -0.25 -3.07
N ALA A 187 7.96 0.38 -2.43
CA ALA A 187 6.66 -0.21 -2.14
C ALA A 187 5.93 -0.60 -3.43
N LEU A 188 5.94 0.27 -4.46
CA LEU A 188 5.37 -0.06 -5.77
C LEU A 188 6.12 -1.23 -6.43
N ALA A 189 7.46 -1.19 -6.44
CA ALA A 189 8.27 -2.24 -7.08
C ALA A 189 8.09 -3.62 -6.43
N ARG A 190 7.69 -3.67 -5.16
CA ARG A 190 7.50 -4.91 -4.38
C ARG A 190 6.03 -5.22 -4.07
N TYR A 191 5.09 -4.40 -4.53
CA TYR A 191 3.67 -4.45 -4.18
C TYR A 191 3.41 -4.57 -2.68
N ILE A 192 4.08 -3.72 -1.90
CA ILE A 192 3.87 -3.61 -0.47
C ILE A 192 2.75 -2.60 -0.23
N PRO A 193 1.69 -2.94 0.54
CA PRO A 193 0.65 -1.97 0.89
C PRO A 193 1.25 -0.70 1.49
N LEU A 194 0.87 0.45 0.95
CA LEU A 194 1.41 1.74 1.33
C LEU A 194 0.30 2.64 1.86
N ARG A 195 0.57 3.33 2.97
CA ARG A 195 -0.28 4.40 3.48
C ARG A 195 0.53 5.69 3.60
N VAL A 196 0.03 6.71 2.93
CA VAL A 196 0.66 8.03 2.85
C VAL A 196 -0.02 8.97 3.83
N PHE A 197 0.77 9.57 4.70
CA PHE A 197 0.34 10.58 5.65
C PHE A 197 0.78 11.96 5.17
N THR A 198 -0.05 12.97 5.41
CA THR A 198 0.25 14.34 4.99
C THR A 198 1.17 14.97 6.03
N SER A 199 2.39 15.33 5.64
CA SER A 199 3.37 15.98 6.52
C SER A 199 2.92 17.35 7.04
N ALA A 200 1.98 18.00 6.34
CA ALA A 200 1.34 19.23 6.79
C ALA A 200 0.40 19.04 7.99
N ASP A 201 -0.05 17.81 8.28
CA ASP A 201 -0.91 17.54 9.43
C ASP A 201 -0.08 17.59 10.71
N GLN A 202 -0.51 18.43 11.67
CA GLN A 202 0.23 18.62 12.93
C GLN A 202 0.39 17.32 13.74
N ASP A 203 -0.59 16.43 13.64
CA ASP A 203 -0.61 15.13 14.32
C ASP A 203 -0.08 13.99 13.44
N CYS A 204 0.55 14.28 12.30
CA CYS A 204 1.01 13.26 11.34
C CYS A 204 1.87 12.18 12.03
N ALA A 205 2.85 12.61 12.83
CA ALA A 205 3.73 11.69 13.55
C ALA A 205 2.95 10.80 14.53
N ASP A 206 2.04 11.38 15.30
CA ASP A 206 1.19 10.65 16.23
C ASP A 206 0.27 9.65 15.53
N GLN A 207 -0.32 10.03 14.38
CA GLN A 207 -1.16 9.14 13.58
C GLN A 207 -0.38 7.96 13.00
N MET A 208 0.83 8.20 12.47
CA MET A 208 1.72 7.14 11.99
C MET A 208 2.10 6.18 13.12
N LEU A 209 2.45 6.74 14.28
CA LEU A 209 2.88 5.96 15.43
C LEU A 209 1.71 5.22 16.10
N ALA A 210 0.47 5.72 16.05
CA ALA A 210 -0.68 5.08 16.71
C ALA A 210 -0.84 3.59 16.35
N LYS A 211 -0.56 3.22 15.09
CA LYS A 211 -0.61 1.82 14.62
C LYS A 211 0.75 1.27 14.15
N GLY A 212 1.77 2.12 13.98
CA GLY A 212 3.11 1.70 13.59
C GLY A 212 3.77 0.83 14.66
N THR A 213 4.31 -0.33 14.27
CA THR A 213 5.00 -1.26 15.17
C THR A 213 6.51 -1.13 15.12
N HIS A 214 7.06 -0.66 14.01
CA HIS A 214 8.49 -0.44 13.83
C HIS A 214 8.72 0.91 13.17
N VAL A 215 9.74 1.64 13.63
CA VAL A 215 10.11 2.95 13.07
C VAL A 215 11.53 2.87 12.55
N PHE A 216 11.72 3.19 11.27
CA PHE A 216 13.02 3.25 10.63
C PHE A 216 13.23 4.64 10.06
N THR A 217 14.36 5.25 10.37
CA THR A 217 14.74 6.56 9.84
C THR A 217 16.06 6.47 9.08
N ILE A 218 16.16 7.19 7.96
CA ILE A 218 17.37 7.27 7.15
C ILE A 218 17.77 8.73 7.02
N SER A 219 18.95 9.08 7.54
CA SER A 219 19.45 10.46 7.52
C SER A 219 20.96 10.50 7.33
N VAL A 220 21.46 11.55 6.67
CA VAL A 220 22.90 11.81 6.49
C VAL A 220 23.53 12.20 7.83
N GLU A 221 22.86 13.08 8.57
CA GLU A 221 23.34 13.59 9.86
C GLU A 221 22.61 12.98 11.06
N ALA A 222 23.03 13.37 12.27
CA ALA A 222 22.42 13.00 13.55
C ALA A 222 21.12 13.80 13.85
N GLU A 223 20.80 14.83 13.10
CA GLU A 223 19.44 15.38 13.01
C GLU A 223 19.02 15.30 11.54
N SER A 224 17.77 14.94 11.29
CA SER A 224 17.23 14.95 9.94
C SER A 224 16.93 16.38 9.52
N ASP A 225 17.04 16.68 8.23
CA ASP A 225 16.53 17.94 7.67
C ASP A 225 14.98 17.95 7.61
N SER A 226 14.32 16.80 7.82
CA SER A 226 12.87 16.69 8.01
C SER A 226 12.48 16.88 9.47
N SER A 227 11.65 17.90 9.73
CA SER A 227 11.04 18.13 11.05
C SER A 227 10.14 16.97 11.48
N LEU A 228 9.43 16.35 10.53
CA LEU A 228 8.58 15.19 10.79
C LEU A 228 9.41 13.98 11.22
N THR A 229 10.51 13.69 10.52
CA THR A 229 11.43 12.59 10.89
C THR A 229 11.98 12.77 12.31
N ASN A 230 12.42 13.98 12.66
CA ASN A 230 12.88 14.27 14.01
C ASN A 230 11.77 14.10 15.06
N ARG A 231 10.55 14.53 14.74
CA ARG A 231 9.39 14.36 15.62
C ARG A 231 9.01 12.90 15.82
N LEU A 232 9.04 12.09 14.76
CA LEU A 232 8.81 10.64 14.81
C LEU A 232 9.82 9.95 15.72
N LEU A 233 11.09 10.32 15.65
CA LEU A 233 12.14 9.77 16.52
C LEU A 233 11.91 10.10 17.99
N GLN A 234 11.58 11.36 18.29
CA GLN A 234 11.28 11.79 19.65
C GLN A 234 10.08 11.02 20.22
N LEU A 235 8.96 11.00 19.48
CA LEU A 235 7.74 10.33 19.93
C LEU A 235 7.89 8.81 20.03
N ALA A 236 8.63 8.18 19.12
CA ALA A 236 8.88 6.74 19.19
C ALA A 236 9.64 6.37 20.48
N ALA A 237 10.60 7.19 20.89
CA ALA A 237 11.32 7.01 22.15
C ALA A 237 10.39 7.23 23.37
N GLU A 238 9.58 8.29 23.37
CA GLU A 238 8.61 8.59 24.44
C GLU A 238 7.55 7.48 24.62
N GLN A 239 7.12 6.86 23.51
CA GLN A 239 6.12 5.78 23.49
C GLN A 239 6.72 4.38 23.67
N GLY A 240 8.05 4.26 23.83
CA GLY A 240 8.74 2.97 23.99
C GLY A 240 8.65 2.06 22.77
N LYS A 241 8.50 2.62 21.57
CA LYS A 241 8.45 1.87 20.31
C LYS A 241 9.84 1.41 19.89
N VAL A 242 9.89 0.32 19.13
CA VAL A 242 11.13 -0.13 18.48
C VAL A 242 11.43 0.83 17.34
N PHE A 243 12.53 1.58 17.46
CA PHE A 243 13.00 2.48 16.42
C PHE A 243 14.47 2.23 16.10
N HIS A 244 14.84 2.41 14.83
CA HIS A 244 16.22 2.35 14.38
C HIS A 244 16.52 3.52 13.45
N ARG A 245 17.76 3.98 13.56
CA ARG A 245 18.32 5.02 12.71
C ARG A 245 19.42 4.43 11.85
N PHE A 246 19.34 4.69 10.56
CA PHE A 246 20.35 4.29 9.59
C PHE A 246 21.06 5.54 9.06
N PRO A 247 22.38 5.66 9.27
CA PRO A 247 23.14 6.72 8.64
C PRO A 247 23.19 6.47 7.13
N TRP A 248 22.90 7.50 6.34
CA TRP A 248 23.08 7.46 4.89
C TRP A 248 24.47 7.95 4.53
N VAL A 249 25.28 7.09 3.91
CA VAL A 249 26.60 7.42 3.40
C VAL A 249 26.58 7.15 1.90
N SER A 250 26.63 8.21 1.10
CA SER A 250 26.72 8.16 -0.37
C SER A 250 28.07 7.65 -0.84
#